data_AF-A0A926QGE6-F1
#
_entry.id   AF-A0A926QGE6-F1
#
_cell.length_a   1.000
_cell.length_b   1.000
_cell.length_c   1.000
_cell.angle_alpha   90.00
_cell.angle_beta   90.00
_cell.angle_gamma   90.00
#
_symmetry.space_group_name_H-M   'P 1'
#
loop_
_entity.id
_entity.type
_entity.pdbx_description
1 polymer ?
#
loop_
_entity_poly.entity_id
_entity_poly.type
_entity_poly.pdbx_seq_one_letter_code
_entity_poly.pdbx_strand_id
1 'polypeptide(L)'
;MFHYGFLHVDQALPRARRRPEEAMARTVRTTVALALPVALAATALSYSAPEAKADTPAFLVGTGQHDITGAVAETGTFGFVANQDVEGLHQRLYSHAYVIADPATGKRIVYVSADTATIFPAHKAAVIQALTAKYGNKYTDANVMLTGTHTHVGNSGMSQDMLYQIAGNDTSAYGWDKRNFQAVVGGIVRSIEQADARVAPANLSLANGDLLGATPNRSLDVDWRIRTGTPAGTYRLQQLGDWKSGWTGKVSPYVGTSAPFTVS
;
A
#
# COMPACT_ATOMS: atom_id res chain seq x y z
N MET A 1 -10.91 9.01 -1.24
CA MET A 1 -11.39 10.07 -0.32
C MET A 1 -10.34 10.23 0.77
N PHE A 2 -9.68 11.38 0.84
CA PHE A 2 -8.64 11.65 1.84
C PHE A 2 -9.14 12.81 2.70
N HIS A 3 -8.98 12.69 4.02
CA HIS A 3 -9.48 13.64 5.02
C HIS A 3 -8.29 14.19 5.81
N TYR A 4 -8.31 15.48 6.14
CA TYR A 4 -7.36 16.15 7.02
C TYR A 4 -8.13 16.80 8.18
N GLY A 5 -7.53 16.94 9.37
CA GLY A 5 -8.28 17.28 10.59
C GLY A 5 -7.55 18.15 11.61
N PHE A 6 -8.17 19.26 12.05
CA PHE A 6 -7.82 19.97 13.30
C PHE A 6 -9.00 19.92 14.27
N LEU A 7 -8.73 19.72 15.57
CA LEU A 7 -9.73 19.62 16.64
C LEU A 7 -9.96 20.99 17.29
N HIS A 8 -11.22 21.42 17.36
CA HIS A 8 -11.65 22.52 18.21
C HIS A 8 -12.70 22.01 19.22
N VAL A 9 -12.50 22.32 20.50
CA VAL A 9 -13.46 22.07 21.59
C VAL A 9 -14.05 23.43 21.96
N ASP A 10 -15.29 23.65 21.55
CA ASP A 10 -16.02 24.89 21.85
C ASP A 10 -17.06 24.65 22.95
N GLN A 11 -17.12 25.56 23.92
CA GLN A 11 -18.27 25.69 24.80
C GLN A 11 -19.47 26.14 23.96
N ALA A 12 -20.59 25.42 24.03
CA ALA A 12 -21.73 25.69 23.16
C ALA A 12 -22.39 27.06 23.49
N LEU A 13 -21.95 28.12 22.83
CA LEU A 13 -22.63 29.42 22.83
C LEU A 13 -23.67 29.51 21.69
N PRO A 14 -24.74 30.32 21.84
CA PRO A 14 -25.73 30.52 20.79
C PRO A 14 -25.07 31.10 19.52
N ARG A 15 -25.45 30.56 18.35
CA ARG A 15 -24.85 30.80 17.03
C ARG A 15 -24.49 32.27 16.74
N ALA A 16 -23.21 32.52 16.44
CA ALA A 16 -22.77 33.65 15.61
C ALA A 16 -21.78 33.14 14.56
N ARG A 17 -22.07 33.37 13.26
CA ARG A 17 -21.15 33.09 12.16
C ARG A 17 -19.95 34.04 12.25
N ARG A 18 -18.75 33.50 12.44
CA ARG A 18 -17.50 34.23 12.13
C ARG A 18 -16.76 33.47 11.02
N ARG A 19 -16.45 34.19 9.93
CA ARG A 19 -15.54 33.74 8.88
C ARG A 19 -14.11 33.99 9.36
N PRO A 20 -13.14 33.10 9.14
CA PRO A 20 -11.73 33.45 9.30
C PRO A 20 -11.23 34.19 8.05
N GLU A 21 -10.55 35.30 8.29
CA GLU A 21 -9.81 36.10 7.32
C GLU A 21 -8.52 35.41 6.84
N GLU A 22 -8.04 35.95 5.74
CA GLU A 22 -6.89 35.58 4.91
C GLU A 22 -5.57 35.49 5.69
N ALA A 23 -4.73 34.50 5.33
CA ALA A 23 -3.33 34.47 5.74
C ALA A 23 -2.40 34.15 4.57
N MET A 24 -1.75 35.22 4.10
CA MET A 24 -0.37 35.34 3.63
C MET A 24 0.13 34.48 2.46
N ALA A 25 0.14 35.10 1.28
CA ALA A 25 1.04 34.75 0.18
C ALA A 25 2.50 35.07 0.56
N ARG A 26 3.40 34.08 0.46
CA ARG A 26 4.84 34.24 0.70
C ARG A 26 5.56 34.38 -0.65
N THR A 27 5.96 35.60 -0.98
CA THR A 27 6.78 35.92 -2.15
C THR A 27 8.20 35.37 -1.98
N VAL A 28 8.60 34.43 -2.83
CA VAL A 28 10.00 33.97 -2.94
C VAL A 28 10.70 34.81 -4.00
N ARG A 29 11.69 35.62 -3.60
CA ARG A 29 12.60 36.31 -4.52
C ARG A 29 13.73 35.35 -4.89
N THR A 30 13.83 35.00 -6.17
CA THR A 30 14.94 34.22 -6.73
C THR A 30 16.07 35.16 -7.13
N THR A 31 17.18 35.17 -6.39
CA THR A 31 18.45 35.75 -6.84
C THR A 31 19.25 34.70 -7.59
N VAL A 32 19.47 34.92 -8.89
CA VAL A 32 20.39 34.13 -9.72
C VAL A 32 21.79 34.72 -9.55
N ALA A 33 22.70 33.99 -8.93
CA ALA A 33 24.13 34.32 -8.93
C ALA A 33 24.83 33.50 -10.02
N LEU A 34 25.41 34.19 -11.01
CA LEU A 34 26.32 33.59 -11.99
C LEU A 34 27.65 33.25 -11.29
N ALA A 35 28.04 31.98 -11.27
CA ALA A 35 29.37 31.54 -10.86
C ALA A 35 30.16 31.03 -12.09
N LEU A 36 31.32 31.64 -12.33
CA LEU A 36 32.31 31.21 -13.32
C LEU A 36 32.96 29.88 -12.91
N PRO A 37 33.35 28.99 -13.86
CA PRO A 37 34.01 27.75 -13.50
C PRO A 37 35.52 27.99 -13.29
N VAL A 38 36.02 27.68 -12.10
CA VAL A 38 37.44 27.42 -11.86
C VAL A 38 37.65 25.92 -12.05
N ALA A 39 38.47 25.54 -13.02
CA ALA A 39 38.83 24.15 -13.26
C ALA A 39 39.78 23.66 -12.15
N LEU A 40 39.31 22.76 -11.29
CA LEU A 40 40.11 22.10 -10.27
C LEU A 40 40.54 20.73 -10.82
N ALA A 41 41.83 20.55 -11.08
CA ALA A 41 42.40 19.26 -11.44
C ALA A 41 42.34 18.32 -10.22
N ALA A 42 41.43 17.34 -10.25
CA ALA A 42 41.33 16.31 -9.22
C ALA A 42 42.34 15.19 -9.50
N THR A 43 43.45 15.17 -8.78
CA THR A 43 44.26 13.95 -8.63
C THR A 43 43.45 12.93 -7.84
N ALA A 44 43.03 11.85 -8.51
CA ALA A 44 42.39 10.72 -7.85
C ALA A 44 43.43 10.01 -6.96
N LEU A 45 43.40 10.30 -5.66
CA LEU A 45 44.01 9.45 -4.65
C LEU A 45 43.12 8.22 -4.52
N SER A 46 43.63 7.06 -4.96
CA SER A 46 42.99 5.76 -4.76
C SER A 46 42.93 5.47 -3.27
N TYR A 47 41.81 5.77 -2.62
CA TYR A 47 41.51 5.26 -1.29
C TYR A 47 41.09 3.80 -1.42
N SER A 48 41.99 2.87 -1.16
CA SER A 48 41.61 1.48 -0.88
C SER A 48 40.93 1.46 0.48
N ALA A 49 39.60 1.54 0.49
CA ALA A 49 38.83 1.17 1.67
C ALA A 49 39.20 -0.28 2.04
N PRO A 50 39.42 -0.59 3.33
CA PRO A 50 39.62 -1.97 3.75
C PRO A 50 38.42 -2.79 3.28
N GLU A 51 38.71 -3.88 2.58
CA GLU A 51 37.72 -4.85 2.13
C GLU A 51 36.95 -5.32 3.38
N ALA A 52 35.67 -4.93 3.46
CA ALA A 52 34.82 -5.35 4.56
C ALA A 52 34.83 -6.89 4.57
N LYS A 53 35.32 -7.47 5.66
CA LYS A 53 35.35 -8.91 5.85
C LYS A 53 33.93 -9.41 5.64
N ALA A 54 33.69 -10.12 4.53
CA ALA A 54 32.36 -10.61 4.23
C ALA A 54 31.95 -11.56 5.35
N ASP A 55 31.00 -11.15 6.18
CA ASP A 55 30.40 -12.04 7.17
C ASP A 55 29.87 -13.27 6.46
N THR A 56 30.15 -14.45 7.02
CA THR A 56 29.61 -15.73 6.53
C THR A 56 28.10 -15.56 6.32
N PRO A 57 27.58 -15.79 5.09
CA PRO A 57 26.18 -15.53 4.80
C PRO A 57 25.27 -16.31 5.75
N ALA A 58 24.45 -15.58 6.52
CA ALA A 58 23.60 -16.20 7.53
C ALA A 58 22.42 -16.99 6.93
N PHE A 59 22.03 -16.68 5.69
CA PHE A 59 20.87 -17.27 5.03
C PHE A 59 21.15 -17.64 3.58
N LEU A 60 20.25 -18.44 3.01
CA LEU A 60 20.12 -18.61 1.58
C LEU A 60 18.87 -17.85 1.11
N VAL A 61 19.01 -17.00 0.11
CA VAL A 61 17.93 -16.16 -0.39
C VAL A 61 17.85 -16.27 -1.90
N GLY A 62 16.62 -16.38 -2.41
CA GLY A 62 16.34 -16.35 -3.84
C GLY A 62 15.17 -15.42 -4.15
N THR A 63 15.22 -14.76 -5.29
CA THR A 63 14.21 -13.78 -5.71
C THR A 63 13.67 -14.09 -7.11
N GLY A 64 12.38 -13.85 -7.30
CA GLY A 64 11.70 -14.10 -8.56
C GLY A 64 10.61 -13.08 -8.82
N GLN A 65 10.40 -12.76 -10.09
CA GLN A 65 9.37 -11.83 -10.53
C GLN A 65 8.67 -12.40 -11.75
N HIS A 66 7.35 -12.38 -11.75
CA HIS A 66 6.58 -12.82 -12.91
C HIS A 66 5.34 -11.97 -13.13
N ASP A 67 4.99 -11.73 -14.39
CA ASP A 67 3.74 -11.09 -14.81
C ASP A 67 2.52 -11.89 -14.31
N ILE A 68 1.56 -11.17 -13.73
CA ILE A 68 0.25 -11.66 -13.27
C ILE A 68 -0.92 -10.88 -13.90
N THR A 69 -0.64 -10.04 -14.90
CA THR A 69 -1.64 -9.22 -15.60
C THR A 69 -2.66 -10.13 -16.28
N GLY A 70 -3.94 -9.94 -15.97
CA GLY A 70 -5.06 -10.60 -16.62
C GLY A 70 -5.48 -9.91 -17.92
N ALA A 71 -6.76 -9.99 -18.25
CA ALA A 71 -7.34 -9.30 -19.40
C ALA A 71 -7.22 -7.77 -19.26
N VAL A 72 -6.91 -7.08 -20.35
CA VAL A 72 -6.67 -5.61 -20.37
C VAL A 72 -7.77 -4.84 -21.09
N ALA A 73 -8.87 -5.52 -21.42
CA ALA A 73 -10.07 -4.97 -22.04
C ALA A 73 -11.26 -5.86 -21.67
N GLU A 74 -12.47 -5.30 -21.69
CA GLU A 74 -13.73 -6.05 -21.53
C GLU A 74 -13.79 -6.87 -20.23
N THR A 75 -13.24 -6.28 -19.15
CA THR A 75 -13.23 -6.86 -17.80
C THR A 75 -13.20 -5.73 -16.76
N GLY A 76 -13.58 -6.02 -15.52
CA GLY A 76 -13.52 -5.06 -14.41
C GLY A 76 -12.21 -4.99 -13.64
N THR A 77 -12.10 -3.94 -12.83
CA THR A 77 -11.13 -3.85 -11.73
C THR A 77 -11.76 -4.24 -10.39
N PHE A 78 -10.94 -4.67 -9.43
CA PHE A 78 -11.41 -4.96 -8.08
C PHE A 78 -10.97 -3.90 -7.08
N GLY A 79 -11.92 -3.36 -6.30
CA GLY A 79 -11.62 -2.50 -5.15
C GLY A 79 -12.63 -1.37 -4.92
N PHE A 80 -12.93 -0.58 -5.95
CA PHE A 80 -13.80 0.60 -5.81
C PHE A 80 -15.31 0.30 -5.85
N VAL A 81 -15.71 -0.84 -6.42
CA VAL A 81 -17.13 -1.23 -6.59
C VAL A 81 -17.92 -0.14 -7.33
N ALA A 82 -17.40 0.26 -8.49
CA ALA A 82 -17.85 1.47 -9.20
C ALA A 82 -18.13 1.24 -10.70
N ASN A 83 -18.43 0.01 -11.12
CA ASN A 83 -18.57 -0.38 -12.54
C ASN A 83 -17.40 0.15 -13.39
N GLN A 84 -16.18 -0.12 -12.94
CA GLN A 84 -14.97 0.34 -13.60
C GLN A 84 -14.48 -0.73 -14.57
N ASP A 85 -14.69 -0.48 -15.86
CA ASP A 85 -14.21 -1.34 -16.93
C ASP A 85 -12.76 -0.99 -17.29
N VAL A 86 -11.96 -2.01 -17.57
CA VAL A 86 -10.60 -1.88 -18.06
C VAL A 86 -10.64 -1.61 -19.57
N GLU A 87 -10.02 -0.52 -20.02
CA GLU A 87 -9.93 -0.13 -21.44
C GLU A 87 -8.49 -0.15 -21.98
N GLY A 88 -7.54 -0.59 -21.17
CA GLY A 88 -6.15 -0.68 -21.58
C GLY A 88 -5.19 -0.95 -20.43
N LEU A 89 -3.90 -0.75 -20.72
CA LEU A 89 -2.82 -1.05 -19.80
C LEU A 89 -1.90 0.15 -19.65
N HIS A 90 -1.81 0.69 -18.43
CA HIS A 90 -0.77 1.66 -18.09
C HIS A 90 0.55 0.95 -17.75
N GLN A 91 0.51 0.01 -16.81
CA GLN A 91 1.64 -0.82 -16.39
C GLN A 91 1.17 -2.24 -16.14
N ARG A 92 2.07 -3.22 -16.34
CA ARG A 92 1.84 -4.62 -15.97
C ARG A 92 1.77 -4.78 -14.45
N LEU A 93 1.09 -5.84 -14.03
CA LEU A 93 1.00 -6.30 -12.65
C LEU A 93 1.99 -7.45 -12.44
N TYR A 94 2.74 -7.45 -11.34
CA TYR A 94 3.75 -8.47 -11.05
C TYR A 94 3.54 -9.18 -9.73
N SER A 95 3.98 -10.44 -9.67
CA SER A 95 4.22 -11.17 -8.44
C SER A 95 5.72 -11.16 -8.15
N HIS A 96 6.09 -10.69 -6.97
CA HIS A 96 7.46 -10.67 -6.44
C HIS A 96 7.59 -11.70 -5.32
N ALA A 97 8.39 -12.75 -5.55
CA ALA A 97 8.60 -13.82 -4.59
C ALA A 97 10.02 -13.78 -4.00
N TYR A 98 10.09 -14.07 -2.71
CA TYR A 98 11.31 -14.12 -1.92
C TYR A 98 11.33 -15.45 -1.17
N VAL A 99 12.26 -16.33 -1.54
CA VAL A 99 12.54 -17.57 -0.82
C VAL A 99 13.67 -17.27 0.16
N ILE A 100 13.47 -17.56 1.44
CA ILE A 100 14.48 -17.42 2.47
C ILE A 100 14.61 -18.78 3.16
N ALA A 101 15.82 -19.31 3.23
CA ALA A 101 16.11 -20.58 3.88
C ALA A 101 17.28 -20.45 4.86
N ASP A 102 17.15 -21.17 5.97
CA ASP A 102 18.22 -21.36 6.93
C ASP A 102 19.12 -22.52 6.45
N PRO A 103 20.41 -22.27 6.16
CA PRO A 103 21.32 -23.31 5.70
C PRO A 103 21.59 -24.39 6.77
N ALA A 104 21.42 -24.10 8.06
CA ALA A 104 21.68 -25.04 9.15
C ALA A 104 20.55 -26.05 9.34
N THR A 105 19.29 -25.61 9.26
CA THR A 105 18.12 -26.46 9.49
C THR A 105 17.42 -26.90 8.20
N GLY A 106 17.71 -26.26 7.08
CA GLY A 106 17.00 -26.46 5.81
C GLY A 106 15.57 -25.92 5.81
N LYS A 107 15.09 -25.35 6.94
CA LYS A 107 13.79 -24.69 7.02
C LYS A 107 13.77 -23.49 6.08
N ARG A 108 12.61 -23.26 5.47
CA ARG A 108 12.42 -22.20 4.50
C ARG A 108 11.05 -21.56 4.63
N ILE A 109 10.98 -20.30 4.22
CA ILE A 109 9.74 -19.56 4.00
C ILE A 109 9.73 -18.98 2.58
N VAL A 110 8.53 -18.69 2.09
CA VAL A 110 8.29 -17.91 0.88
C VAL A 110 7.41 -16.74 1.26
N TYR A 111 7.84 -15.54 0.92
CA TYR A 111 7.01 -14.34 0.95
C TYR A 111 6.73 -13.88 -0.48
N VAL A 112 5.47 -13.59 -0.79
CA VAL A 112 5.05 -13.05 -2.08
C VAL A 112 4.31 -11.74 -1.86
N SER A 113 4.74 -10.71 -2.59
CA SER A 113 4.00 -9.46 -2.79
C SER A 113 3.51 -9.42 -4.23
N ALA A 114 2.20 -9.46 -4.42
CA ALA A 114 1.56 -9.47 -5.73
C ALA A 114 0.78 -8.17 -5.96
N ASP A 115 0.87 -7.62 -7.17
CA ASP A 115 0.08 -6.46 -7.60
C ASP A 115 -1.38 -6.84 -7.84
N THR A 116 -2.09 -7.08 -6.75
CA THR A 116 -3.52 -7.36 -6.71
C THR A 116 -4.18 -6.55 -5.60
N ALA A 117 -5.50 -6.38 -5.69
CA ALA A 117 -6.27 -5.77 -4.61
C ALA A 117 -6.23 -6.61 -3.33
N THR A 118 -6.22 -7.93 -3.47
CA THR A 118 -6.11 -8.87 -2.35
C THR A 118 -5.72 -10.25 -2.86
N ILE A 119 -5.35 -11.14 -1.95
CA ILE A 119 -5.21 -12.57 -2.20
C ILE A 119 -6.44 -13.27 -1.63
N PHE A 120 -7.37 -13.69 -2.49
CA PHE A 120 -8.49 -14.53 -2.08
C PHE A 120 -8.06 -15.94 -1.62
N PRO A 121 -8.82 -16.61 -0.75
CA PRO A 121 -8.53 -17.98 -0.32
C PRO A 121 -8.34 -18.97 -1.48
N ALA A 122 -9.12 -18.83 -2.56
CA ALA A 122 -9.01 -19.65 -3.76
C ALA A 122 -7.61 -19.55 -4.42
N HIS A 123 -6.99 -18.37 -4.42
CA HIS A 123 -5.62 -18.22 -4.93
C HIS A 123 -4.63 -19.01 -4.08
N LYS A 124 -4.72 -18.86 -2.76
CA LYS A 124 -3.84 -19.56 -1.82
C LYS A 124 -3.96 -21.07 -1.97
N ALA A 125 -5.18 -21.60 -2.03
CA ALA A 125 -5.43 -23.03 -2.24
C ALA A 125 -4.82 -23.54 -3.56
N ALA A 126 -5.06 -22.83 -4.68
CA ALA A 126 -4.56 -23.22 -5.99
C ALA A 126 -3.03 -23.13 -6.10
N VAL A 127 -2.41 -22.10 -5.51
CA VAL A 127 -0.95 -21.96 -5.46
C VAL A 127 -0.32 -23.08 -4.64
N ILE A 128 -0.85 -23.37 -3.44
CA ILE A 128 -0.34 -24.49 -2.62
C ILE A 128 -0.51 -25.82 -3.35
N GLN A 129 -1.66 -26.07 -3.98
CA GLN A 129 -1.88 -27.28 -4.77
C GLN A 129 -0.81 -27.45 -5.88
N ALA A 130 -0.55 -26.38 -6.64
CA ALA A 130 0.45 -26.38 -7.71
C ALA A 130 1.88 -26.60 -7.17
N LEU A 131 2.24 -25.93 -6.07
CA LEU A 131 3.55 -26.09 -5.45
C LEU A 131 3.73 -27.49 -4.86
N THR A 132 2.71 -28.06 -4.20
CA THR A 132 2.76 -29.43 -3.68
C THR A 132 2.92 -30.45 -4.80
N ALA A 133 2.21 -30.27 -5.92
CA ALA A 133 2.34 -31.17 -7.07
C ALA A 133 3.77 -31.18 -7.65
N LYS A 134 4.49 -30.05 -7.60
CA LYS A 134 5.85 -29.91 -8.17
C LYS A 134 6.97 -30.21 -7.16
N TYR A 135 6.80 -29.80 -5.90
CA TYR A 135 7.85 -29.77 -4.90
C TYR A 135 7.55 -30.62 -3.65
N GLY A 136 6.43 -31.36 -3.64
CA GLY A 136 5.98 -32.11 -2.47
C GLY A 136 5.81 -31.20 -1.25
N ASN A 137 6.36 -31.61 -0.10
CA ASN A 137 6.21 -30.88 1.16
C ASN A 137 7.19 -29.71 1.35
N LYS A 138 7.95 -29.33 0.31
CA LYS A 138 8.91 -28.21 0.38
C LYS A 138 8.22 -26.87 0.64
N TYR A 139 7.04 -26.68 0.03
CA TYR A 139 6.20 -25.49 0.14
C TYR A 139 4.80 -25.91 0.54
N THR A 140 4.40 -25.54 1.74
CA THR A 140 3.12 -25.88 2.34
C THR A 140 2.38 -24.62 2.75
N ASP A 141 1.15 -24.77 3.22
CA ASP A 141 0.37 -23.65 3.74
C ASP A 141 1.14 -22.88 4.83
N ALA A 142 1.86 -23.61 5.70
CA ALA A 142 2.56 -23.11 6.87
C ALA A 142 3.79 -22.24 6.57
N ASN A 143 4.38 -22.34 5.37
CA ASN A 143 5.61 -21.61 5.04
C ASN A 143 5.53 -20.78 3.75
N VAL A 144 4.34 -20.60 3.19
CA VAL A 144 4.10 -19.73 2.03
C VAL A 144 3.18 -18.59 2.44
N MET A 145 3.65 -17.36 2.43
CA MET A 145 2.83 -16.17 2.66
C MET A 145 2.58 -15.47 1.33
N LEU A 146 1.30 -15.25 1.01
CA LEU A 146 0.88 -14.51 -0.18
C LEU A 146 0.21 -13.21 0.28
N THR A 147 0.64 -12.08 -0.27
CA THR A 147 0.09 -10.76 0.02
C THR A 147 -0.23 -10.00 -1.26
N GLY A 148 -1.26 -9.16 -1.21
CA GLY A 148 -1.59 -8.21 -2.27
C GLY A 148 -1.12 -6.81 -1.88
N THR A 149 -0.63 -6.01 -2.83
CA THR A 149 -0.29 -4.59 -2.60
C THR A 149 -1.50 -3.71 -2.33
N HIS A 150 -2.70 -4.26 -2.53
CA HIS A 150 -3.97 -3.56 -2.41
C HIS A 150 -4.15 -2.47 -3.48
N THR A 151 -3.69 -2.73 -4.71
CA THR A 151 -4.02 -1.89 -5.87
C THR A 151 -5.49 -2.05 -6.26
N HIS A 152 -6.20 -0.94 -6.47
CA HIS A 152 -7.62 -0.92 -6.87
C HIS A 152 -7.82 -0.89 -8.39
N VAL A 153 -6.73 -0.97 -9.16
CA VAL A 153 -6.73 -0.94 -10.63
C VAL A 153 -6.16 -2.23 -11.23
N GLY A 154 -6.19 -3.33 -10.46
CA GLY A 154 -5.91 -4.68 -10.95
C GLY A 154 -7.20 -5.43 -11.34
N ASN A 155 -7.04 -6.52 -12.09
CA ASN A 155 -8.16 -7.33 -12.59
C ASN A 155 -9.15 -7.77 -11.49
N SER A 156 -10.43 -7.88 -11.84
CA SER A 156 -11.47 -8.51 -11.03
C SER A 156 -11.72 -9.98 -11.46
N GLY A 157 -12.77 -10.59 -10.91
CA GLY A 157 -13.23 -11.92 -11.34
C GLY A 157 -12.46 -13.10 -10.73
N MET A 158 -11.73 -12.90 -9.63
CA MET A 158 -10.79 -13.91 -9.12
C MET A 158 -11.19 -14.53 -7.78
N SER A 159 -12.33 -14.13 -7.21
CA SER A 159 -12.85 -14.71 -5.98
C SER A 159 -13.92 -15.74 -6.25
N GLN A 160 -13.95 -16.80 -5.45
CA GLN A 160 -15.04 -17.78 -5.45
C GLN A 160 -16.17 -17.39 -4.48
N ASP A 161 -15.96 -16.39 -3.62
CA ASP A 161 -17.01 -15.90 -2.71
C ASP A 161 -17.95 -14.94 -3.43
N MET A 162 -19.25 -15.19 -3.31
CA MET A 162 -20.30 -14.42 -3.99
C MET A 162 -20.22 -12.91 -3.72
N LEU A 163 -19.90 -12.50 -2.49
CA LEU A 163 -19.73 -11.08 -2.14
C LEU A 163 -18.68 -10.40 -3.04
N TYR A 164 -17.54 -11.04 -3.25
CA TYR A 164 -16.44 -10.48 -4.02
C TYR A 164 -16.65 -10.62 -5.53
N GLN A 165 -17.43 -11.61 -5.97
CA GLN A 165 -17.90 -11.66 -7.34
C GLN A 165 -18.83 -10.48 -7.66
N ILE A 166 -19.75 -10.14 -6.74
CA ILE A 166 -20.63 -8.95 -6.88
C ILE A 166 -19.81 -7.66 -6.81
N ALA A 167 -18.84 -7.58 -5.89
CA ALA A 167 -18.02 -6.37 -5.72
C ALA A 167 -17.06 -6.11 -6.89
N GLY A 168 -16.61 -7.17 -7.56
CA GLY A 168 -15.74 -7.11 -8.74
C GLY A 168 -16.49 -7.03 -10.07
N ASN A 169 -17.82 -6.87 -10.02
CA ASN A 169 -18.66 -6.89 -11.20
C ASN A 169 -18.42 -5.63 -12.04
N ASP A 170 -18.32 -5.83 -13.35
CA ASP A 170 -18.19 -4.78 -14.36
C ASP A 170 -19.52 -4.54 -15.08
N THR A 171 -19.53 -3.71 -16.12
CA THR A 171 -20.76 -3.47 -16.90
C THR A 171 -21.28 -4.73 -17.62
N SER A 172 -20.46 -5.78 -17.73
CA SER A 172 -20.82 -7.05 -18.35
C SER A 172 -21.47 -8.07 -17.39
N ALA A 173 -21.59 -7.71 -16.10
CA ALA A 173 -22.25 -8.50 -15.06
C ALA A 173 -21.63 -9.90 -14.79
N TYR A 174 -20.36 -10.10 -15.15
CA TYR A 174 -19.62 -11.33 -14.89
C TYR A 174 -18.78 -11.22 -13.60
N GLY A 175 -19.07 -12.10 -12.63
CA GLY A 175 -18.40 -12.11 -11.32
C GLY A 175 -17.16 -13.00 -11.21
N TRP A 176 -16.96 -13.96 -12.13
CA TRP A 176 -15.82 -14.88 -12.15
C TRP A 176 -15.19 -14.97 -13.54
N ASP A 177 -13.88 -14.76 -13.61
CA ASP A 177 -13.05 -14.91 -14.79
C ASP A 177 -11.88 -15.86 -14.50
N LYS A 178 -12.02 -17.09 -15.01
CA LYS A 178 -10.99 -18.12 -14.89
C LYS A 178 -9.64 -17.68 -15.47
N ARG A 179 -9.63 -16.85 -16.52
CA ARG A 179 -8.40 -16.38 -17.18
C ARG A 179 -7.61 -15.47 -16.25
N ASN A 180 -8.28 -14.49 -15.62
CA ASN A 180 -7.67 -13.59 -14.64
C ASN A 180 -7.15 -14.37 -13.43
N PHE A 181 -7.97 -15.29 -12.90
CA PHE A 181 -7.56 -16.16 -11.80
C PHE A 181 -6.31 -16.99 -12.14
N GLN A 182 -6.27 -17.60 -13.33
CA GLN A 182 -5.13 -18.41 -13.77
C GLN A 182 -3.89 -17.57 -14.07
N ALA A 183 -4.04 -16.34 -14.56
CA ALA A 183 -2.93 -15.41 -14.75
C ALA A 183 -2.23 -15.13 -13.40
N VAL A 184 -3.01 -14.82 -12.36
CA VAL A 184 -2.49 -14.58 -11.00
C VAL A 184 -1.90 -15.84 -10.39
N VAL A 185 -2.62 -16.96 -10.33
CA VAL A 185 -2.10 -18.22 -9.75
C VAL A 185 -0.84 -18.67 -10.48
N GLY A 186 -0.87 -18.71 -11.81
CA GLY A 186 0.27 -19.15 -12.62
C GLY A 186 1.48 -18.23 -12.48
N GLY A 187 1.28 -16.91 -12.45
CA GLY A 187 2.38 -15.96 -12.26
C GLY A 187 2.97 -16.02 -10.85
N ILE A 188 2.15 -16.18 -9.80
CA ILE A 188 2.64 -16.40 -8.45
C ILE A 188 3.51 -17.66 -8.40
N VAL A 189 3.01 -18.80 -8.90
CA VAL A 189 3.78 -20.05 -8.93
C VAL A 189 5.11 -19.85 -9.67
N ARG A 190 5.10 -19.26 -10.88
CA ARG A 190 6.34 -19.01 -11.64
C ARG A 190 7.31 -18.07 -10.94
N SER A 191 6.82 -17.04 -10.23
CA SER A 191 7.71 -16.17 -9.44
C SER A 191 8.38 -16.94 -8.30
N ILE A 192 7.67 -17.85 -7.63
CA ILE A 192 8.23 -18.71 -6.58
C ILE A 192 9.24 -19.70 -7.17
N GLU A 193 8.95 -20.29 -8.33
CA GLU A 193 9.86 -21.20 -9.03
C GLU A 193 11.18 -20.49 -9.41
N GLN A 194 11.09 -19.27 -9.93
CA GLN A 194 12.28 -18.45 -10.22
C GLN A 194 13.07 -18.14 -8.94
N ALA A 195 12.38 -17.79 -7.85
CA ALA A 195 13.02 -17.52 -6.57
C ALA A 195 13.73 -18.76 -6.03
N ASP A 196 13.09 -19.93 -6.04
CA ASP A 196 13.68 -21.19 -5.59
C ASP A 196 14.91 -21.60 -6.43
N ALA A 197 14.85 -21.42 -7.75
CA ALA A 197 15.95 -21.73 -8.65
C ALA A 197 17.16 -20.80 -8.48
N ARG A 198 16.99 -19.64 -7.85
CA ARG A 198 18.02 -18.62 -7.65
C ARG A 198 18.47 -18.50 -6.20
N VAL A 199 18.14 -19.47 -5.36
CA VAL A 199 18.58 -19.49 -3.95
C VAL A 199 20.11 -19.52 -3.89
N ALA A 200 20.69 -18.49 -3.27
CA ALA A 200 22.13 -18.34 -3.09
C ALA A 200 22.45 -17.75 -1.70
N PRO A 201 23.69 -17.91 -1.19
CA PRO A 201 24.09 -17.31 0.09
C PRO A 201 23.88 -15.79 0.12
N ALA A 202 23.24 -15.28 1.17
CA ALA A 202 22.96 -13.86 1.36
C ALA A 202 22.88 -13.46 2.85
N ASN A 203 23.12 -12.17 3.11
CA ASN A 203 22.91 -11.54 4.41
C ASN A 203 21.60 -10.75 4.40
N LEU A 204 20.81 -10.88 5.46
CA LEU A 204 19.57 -10.14 5.66
C LEU A 204 19.79 -9.05 6.70
N SER A 205 19.33 -7.84 6.41
CA SER A 205 19.31 -6.71 7.34
C SER A 205 17.92 -6.10 7.38
N LEU A 206 17.56 -5.50 8.52
CA LEU A 206 16.30 -4.79 8.71
C LEU A 206 16.60 -3.33 9.03
N ALA A 207 15.94 -2.43 8.30
CA ALA A 207 15.94 -1.00 8.59
C ALA A 207 14.50 -0.52 8.73
N ASN A 208 14.28 0.43 9.64
CA ASN A 208 12.99 1.07 9.88
C ASN A 208 13.18 2.58 9.98
N GLY A 209 12.15 3.34 9.64
CA GLY A 209 12.15 4.80 9.71
C GLY A 209 10.75 5.39 9.50
N ASP A 210 10.60 6.69 9.75
CA ASP A 210 9.32 7.38 9.68
C ASP A 210 9.05 7.94 8.29
N LEU A 211 7.86 7.67 7.74
CA LEU A 211 7.37 8.25 6.48
C LEU A 211 6.16 9.16 6.76
N LEU A 212 6.44 10.45 6.95
CA LEU A 212 5.41 11.45 7.24
C LEU A 212 4.83 12.05 5.95
N GLY A 213 3.53 12.34 5.95
CA GLY A 213 2.83 13.04 4.85
C GLY A 213 2.39 12.16 3.67
N ALA A 214 2.76 10.88 3.62
CA ALA A 214 2.38 9.97 2.52
C ALA A 214 0.97 9.37 2.69
N THR A 215 0.54 9.10 3.92
CA THR A 215 -0.70 8.36 4.22
C THR A 215 -1.57 9.11 5.24
N PRO A 216 -2.52 9.96 4.81
CA PRO A 216 -3.46 10.58 5.74
C PRO A 216 -4.49 9.54 6.22
N ASN A 217 -4.86 9.60 7.50
CA ASN A 217 -5.92 8.74 8.03
C ASN A 217 -7.28 9.21 7.49
N ARG A 218 -7.99 8.32 6.80
CA ARG A 218 -9.31 8.58 6.21
C ARG A 218 -10.49 8.46 7.19
N SER A 219 -10.24 8.04 8.43
CA SER A 219 -11.21 7.87 9.52
C SER A 219 -10.56 8.27 10.84
N LEU A 220 -10.51 9.58 11.11
CA LEU A 220 -9.87 10.12 12.31
C LEU A 220 -10.76 9.88 13.53
N ASP A 221 -10.20 9.19 14.53
CA ASP A 221 -10.76 9.20 15.86
C ASP A 221 -10.41 10.50 16.57
N VAL A 222 -11.39 11.05 17.28
CA VAL A 222 -11.24 12.25 18.06
C VAL A 222 -11.43 11.89 19.53
N ASP A 223 -10.38 12.02 20.32
CA ASP A 223 -10.43 11.88 21.77
C ASP A 223 -10.22 13.23 22.46
N TRP A 224 -10.96 13.45 23.56
CA TRP A 224 -10.76 14.60 24.43
C TRP A 224 -10.71 14.15 25.89
N ARG A 225 -9.51 14.17 26.47
CA ARG A 225 -9.32 13.96 27.90
C ARG A 225 -9.66 15.23 28.69
N ILE A 226 -10.82 15.21 29.37
CA ILE A 226 -11.27 16.26 30.29
C ILE A 226 -10.31 16.34 31.48
N ARG A 227 -9.75 17.54 31.74
CA ARG A 227 -8.81 17.76 32.85
C ARG A 227 -9.54 18.30 34.08
N THR A 228 -8.96 18.10 35.26
CA THR A 228 -9.44 18.73 36.49
C THR A 228 -9.48 20.25 36.32
N GLY A 229 -10.61 20.88 36.71
CA GLY A 229 -10.84 22.32 36.52
C GLY A 229 -11.45 22.71 35.18
N THR A 230 -11.77 21.75 34.30
CA THR A 230 -12.59 22.04 33.11
C THR A 230 -13.97 22.54 33.56
N PRO A 231 -14.44 23.72 33.11
CA PRO A 231 -15.72 24.26 33.54
C PRO A 231 -16.87 23.29 33.25
N ALA A 232 -17.76 23.11 34.23
CA ALA A 232 -18.98 22.36 34.00
C ALA A 232 -19.82 23.05 32.92
N GLY A 233 -20.42 22.29 32.01
CA GLY A 233 -21.17 22.83 30.89
C GLY A 233 -21.41 21.84 29.76
N THR A 234 -22.08 22.30 28.72
CA THR A 234 -22.34 21.51 27.51
C THR A 234 -21.29 21.79 26.44
N TYR A 235 -20.63 20.73 26.00
CA TYR A 235 -19.57 20.74 24.99
C TYR A 235 -20.00 19.93 23.76
N ARG A 236 -19.27 20.10 22.66
CA ARG A 236 -19.31 19.24 21.49
C ARG A 236 -17.93 19.19 20.85
N LEU A 237 -17.66 18.14 20.09
CA LEU A 237 -16.45 18.01 19.29
C LEU A 237 -16.74 18.46 17.86
N GLN A 238 -15.86 19.29 17.31
CA GLN A 238 -15.87 19.64 15.89
C GLN A 238 -14.61 19.12 15.20
N GLN A 239 -14.81 18.41 14.10
CA GLN A 239 -13.76 17.98 13.19
C GLN A 239 -13.84 18.85 11.94
N LEU A 240 -12.84 19.70 11.73
CA LEU A 240 -12.71 20.42 10.46
C LEU A 240 -11.88 19.58 9.50
N GLY A 241 -12.23 19.55 8.22
CA GLY A 241 -11.38 18.91 7.23
C GLY A 241 -11.63 19.35 5.81
N ASP A 242 -10.95 18.70 4.87
CA ASP A 242 -11.12 18.91 3.44
C ASP A 242 -11.51 17.60 2.77
N TRP A 243 -12.32 17.70 1.72
CA TRP A 243 -12.64 16.58 0.84
C TRP A 243 -12.38 16.97 -0.60
N LYS A 244 -11.96 16.00 -1.42
CA LYS A 244 -11.71 16.19 -2.85
C LYS A 244 -12.83 15.53 -3.66
N SER A 245 -13.45 16.29 -4.56
CA SER A 245 -14.42 15.77 -5.51
C SER A 245 -13.76 14.82 -6.49
N GLY A 246 -14.32 13.60 -6.62
CA GLY A 246 -13.88 12.62 -7.63
C GLY A 246 -14.19 13.03 -9.06
N TRP A 247 -15.17 13.91 -9.27
CA TRP A 247 -15.62 14.36 -10.60
C TRP A 247 -14.87 15.59 -11.09
N THR A 248 -14.62 16.55 -10.19
CA THR A 248 -14.04 17.86 -10.55
C THR A 248 -12.60 18.05 -10.06
N GLY A 249 -12.11 17.16 -9.20
CA GLY A 249 -10.82 17.32 -8.54
C GLY A 249 -10.77 18.47 -7.52
N LYS A 250 -11.85 19.24 -7.35
CA LYS A 250 -11.91 20.37 -6.42
C LYS A 250 -11.79 19.90 -4.98
N VAL A 251 -10.89 20.51 -4.21
CA VAL A 251 -10.78 20.35 -2.76
C VAL A 251 -11.70 21.39 -2.11
N SER A 252 -12.55 20.96 -1.18
CA SER A 252 -13.50 21.81 -0.47
C SER A 252 -13.50 21.47 1.03
N PRO A 253 -13.63 22.48 1.92
CA PRO A 253 -13.69 22.24 3.34
C PRO A 253 -15.02 21.59 3.76
N TYR A 254 -15.00 20.83 4.84
CA TYR A 254 -16.15 20.28 5.55
C TYR A 254 -15.97 20.43 7.07
N VAL A 255 -17.09 20.34 7.80
CA VAL A 255 -17.09 20.30 9.27
C VAL A 255 -18.00 19.17 9.74
N GLY A 256 -17.43 18.21 10.47
CA GLY A 256 -18.17 17.22 11.26
C GLY A 256 -18.42 17.76 12.67
N THR A 257 -19.63 17.55 13.22
CA THR A 257 -19.99 18.03 14.56
C THR A 257 -20.64 16.89 15.34
N SER A 258 -20.14 16.60 16.54
CA SER A 258 -20.74 15.59 17.42
C SER A 258 -22.08 16.06 17.98
N ALA A 259 -22.85 15.13 18.53
CA ALA A 259 -23.90 15.47 19.48
C ALA A 259 -23.30 16.23 20.69
N PRO A 260 -24.05 17.13 21.34
CA PRO A 260 -23.61 17.76 22.57
C PRO A 260 -23.54 16.75 23.72
N PHE A 261 -22.62 16.98 24.66
CA PHE A 261 -22.48 16.20 25.89
C PHE A 261 -22.13 17.13 27.06
N THR A 262 -22.34 16.68 28.30
CA THR A 262 -22.14 17.49 29.50
C THR A 262 -20.86 17.10 30.22
N VAL A 263 -20.11 18.09 30.67
CA VAL A 263 -19.04 17.96 31.66
C VAL A 263 -19.58 18.50 32.98
N SER A 264 -19.46 17.72 34.05
CA SER A 264 -19.95 18.05 35.40
C SER A 264 -18.81 18.07 36.41
#